data_AF-A0A820XRL0-F1
#
_entry.id   AF-A0A820XRL0-F1
#
_cell.length_a   1.000
_cell.length_b   1.000
_cell.length_c   1.000
_cell.angle_alpha   90.00
_cell.angle_beta   90.00
_cell.angle_gamma   90.00
#
_symmetry.space_group_name_H-M   'P 1'
#
loop_
_entity.id
_entity.type
_entity.pdbx_description
1 polymer ?
#
loop_
_entity_poly.entity_id
_entity_poly.type
_entity_poly.pdbx_seq_one_letter_code
_entity_poly.pdbx_strand_id
1 'polypeptide(L)'
;NEIGETTNFITSYDDDGQSVMLYSNQRADAILLESLLHIDPKSTLCTKLCKGLQAHRVNGAWKSTQENCFVLIALDKYFHIREKDEPDFVANIWFDNDYCDQHQYKGRTTNAYTRNISMKAILSPSSSSSNISNNDKNLIIHKDGNGRLYYRIAMNSAPSNLQLKAVNYGFKIERIYAAIDDPS
;
A
#
# COMPACT_ATOMS: atom_id res chain seq x y z
N ASN A 1 10.76 -5.14 8.15
CA ASN A 1 11.27 -5.01 6.77
C ASN A 1 10.13 -5.19 5.78
N GLU A 2 9.41 -4.10 5.49
CA GLU A 2 8.57 -3.97 4.29
C GLU A 2 8.93 -2.62 3.66
N ILE A 3 9.77 -2.65 2.63
CA ILE A 3 9.91 -1.56 1.65
C ILE A 3 9.20 -2.08 0.40
N GLY A 4 7.86 -2.03 0.43
CA GLY A 4 7.03 -2.77 -0.51
C GLY A 4 5.82 -2.05 -1.08
N GLU A 5 5.39 -0.91 -0.54
CA GLU A 5 4.11 -0.32 -0.97
C GLU A 5 4.24 0.72 -2.09
N THR A 6 5.41 1.33 -2.28
CA THR A 6 5.56 2.48 -3.17
C THR A 6 6.95 2.54 -3.81
N THR A 7 7.04 2.71 -5.12
CA THR A 7 8.31 2.97 -5.83
C THR A 7 8.35 4.43 -6.23
N ASN A 8 9.47 5.09 -5.94
CA ASN A 8 9.76 6.47 -6.32
C ASN A 8 11.21 6.55 -6.78
N PHE A 9 11.46 7.06 -7.98
CA PHE A 9 12.81 7.27 -8.50
C PHE A 9 13.26 8.71 -8.23
N ILE A 10 14.34 8.82 -7.45
CA ILE A 10 14.93 10.12 -7.08
C ILE A 10 15.86 10.58 -8.20
N THR A 11 15.60 11.76 -8.74
CA THR A 11 16.52 12.47 -9.62
C THR A 11 17.25 13.55 -8.81
N SER A 12 18.58 13.55 -8.82
CA SER A 12 19.40 14.62 -8.22
C SER A 12 20.20 15.33 -9.31
N TYR A 13 20.03 16.65 -9.42
CA TYR A 13 20.91 17.56 -10.14
C TYR A 13 21.30 18.70 -9.20
N ASP A 14 22.52 19.23 -9.34
CA ASP A 14 23.04 20.32 -8.50
C ASP A 14 22.15 21.59 -8.58
N ASP A 15 22.26 22.42 -7.54
CA ASP A 15 21.33 23.47 -7.06
C ASP A 15 20.69 24.39 -8.12
N ASP A 16 21.33 24.62 -9.27
CA ASP A 16 20.83 25.50 -10.35
C ASP A 16 19.98 24.77 -11.42
N GLY A 17 19.88 23.44 -11.38
CA GLY A 17 19.20 22.64 -12.40
C GLY A 17 17.68 22.51 -12.24
N GLN A 18 17.13 22.66 -11.02
CA GLN A 18 15.72 22.40 -10.75
C GLN A 18 14.77 23.38 -11.44
N SER A 19 15.10 24.66 -11.40
CA SER A 19 14.31 25.73 -12.03
C SER A 19 14.48 25.77 -13.54
N VAL A 20 15.66 25.39 -14.05
CA VAL A 20 16.00 25.47 -15.48
C VAL A 20 15.57 24.21 -16.25
N MET A 21 15.68 23.01 -15.67
CA MET A 21 15.34 21.75 -16.34
C MET A 21 13.95 21.20 -15.98
N LEU A 22 13.27 21.84 -15.01
CA LEU A 22 11.90 21.50 -14.57
C LEU A 22 11.75 20.01 -14.25
N TYR A 23 12.78 19.39 -13.68
CA TYR A 23 12.80 17.98 -13.36
C TYR A 23 12.11 17.73 -12.02
N SER A 24 11.38 16.63 -11.90
CA SER A 24 10.82 16.17 -10.64
C SER A 24 10.66 14.66 -10.63
N ASN A 25 10.68 14.10 -9.42
CA ASN A 25 10.58 12.66 -9.22
C ASN A 25 9.25 12.13 -9.75
N GLN A 26 8.15 12.86 -9.55
CA GLN A 26 6.82 12.48 -10.04
C GLN A 26 6.74 12.49 -11.58
N ARG A 27 7.44 13.41 -12.25
CA ARG A 27 7.55 13.42 -13.71
C ARG A 27 8.33 12.20 -14.20
N ALA A 28 9.46 11.89 -13.56
CA ALA A 28 10.26 10.73 -13.89
C ALA A 28 9.47 9.41 -13.71
N ASP A 29 8.78 9.26 -12.59
CA ASP A 29 7.92 8.12 -12.30
C ASP A 29 6.77 7.98 -13.32
N ALA A 30 6.16 9.08 -13.76
CA ALA A 30 5.11 9.08 -14.77
C ALA A 30 5.62 8.62 -16.15
N ILE A 31 6.76 9.14 -16.60
CA ILE A 31 7.40 8.73 -17.86
C ILE A 31 7.81 7.25 -17.80
N LEU A 32 8.31 6.80 -16.65
CA LEU A 32 8.72 5.42 -16.46
C LEU A 32 7.51 4.48 -16.42
N LEU A 33 6.40 4.88 -15.78
CA LEU A 33 5.13 4.16 -15.83
C LEU A 33 4.62 4.03 -17.27
N GLU A 34 4.60 5.12 -18.03
CA GLU A 34 4.19 5.10 -19.43
C GLU A 34 5.05 4.16 -20.28
N SER A 35 6.37 4.23 -20.10
CA SER A 35 7.33 3.38 -20.83
C SER A 35 7.15 1.91 -20.48
N LEU A 36 6.96 1.59 -19.19
CA LEU A 36 6.69 0.22 -18.75
C LEU A 36 5.37 -0.31 -19.28
N LEU A 37 4.33 0.51 -19.31
CA LEU A 37 3.04 0.13 -19.90
C LEU A 37 3.16 -0.23 -21.39
N HIS A 38 4.12 0.38 -22.10
CA HIS A 38 4.39 0.07 -23.50
C HIS A 38 5.22 -1.22 -23.67
N ILE A 39 6.25 -1.42 -22.85
CA ILE A 39 7.21 -2.54 -22.99
C ILE A 39 6.69 -3.82 -22.32
N ASP A 40 6.25 -3.72 -21.06
CA ASP A 40 5.72 -4.81 -20.26
C ASP A 40 4.54 -4.35 -19.39
N PRO A 41 3.31 -4.32 -19.96
CA PRO A 41 2.13 -3.91 -19.22
C PRO A 41 1.76 -4.88 -18.08
N LYS A 42 2.33 -6.09 -18.04
CA LYS A 42 2.03 -7.08 -16.99
C LYS A 42 2.91 -6.91 -15.76
N SER A 43 4.02 -6.17 -15.87
CA SER A 43 4.94 -5.91 -14.77
C SER A 43 4.25 -5.51 -13.47
N THR A 44 4.77 -6.03 -12.34
CA THR A 44 4.33 -5.64 -11.00
C THR A 44 4.73 -4.21 -10.67
N LEU A 45 5.77 -3.68 -11.32
CA LEU A 45 6.25 -2.31 -11.14
C LEU A 45 5.22 -1.26 -11.58
N CYS A 46 4.44 -1.54 -12.62
CA CYS A 46 3.38 -0.62 -13.08
C CYS A 46 2.40 -0.29 -11.95
N THR A 47 2.00 -1.29 -11.15
CA THR A 47 1.11 -1.05 -9.99
C THR A 47 1.81 -0.25 -8.90
N LYS A 48 3.10 -0.51 -8.63
CA LYS A 48 3.87 0.20 -7.59
C LYS A 48 4.08 1.67 -7.92
N LEU A 49 4.37 1.97 -9.19
CA LEU A 49 4.51 3.35 -9.68
C LEU A 49 3.18 4.08 -9.70
N CYS A 50 2.12 3.44 -10.19
CA CYS A 50 0.77 4.01 -10.15
C CYS A 50 0.36 4.34 -8.70
N LYS A 51 0.61 3.43 -7.74
CA LYS A 51 0.41 3.68 -6.30
C LYS A 51 1.26 4.85 -5.80
N GLY A 52 2.52 4.96 -6.19
CA GLY A 52 3.40 6.07 -5.80
C GLY A 52 2.98 7.42 -6.31
N LEU A 53 2.61 7.50 -7.58
CA LEU A 53 2.07 8.71 -8.16
C LEU A 53 0.79 9.15 -7.41
N GLN A 54 -0.13 8.22 -7.14
CA GLN A 54 -1.34 8.51 -6.37
C GLN A 54 -1.05 8.94 -4.91
N ALA A 55 -0.05 8.33 -4.25
CA ALA A 55 0.34 8.67 -2.88
C ALA A 55 0.96 10.08 -2.75
N HIS A 56 1.60 10.56 -3.82
CA HIS A 56 2.18 11.91 -3.86
C HIS A 56 1.18 13.03 -4.19
N ARG A 57 -0.10 12.69 -4.42
CA ARG A 57 -1.15 13.67 -4.71
C ARG A 57 -1.54 14.44 -3.45
N VAL A 58 -1.48 15.77 -3.49
CA VAL A 58 -1.88 16.66 -2.40
C VAL A 58 -3.03 17.55 -2.87
N ASN A 59 -4.15 17.57 -2.15
CA ASN A 59 -5.35 18.35 -2.50
C ASN A 59 -5.84 18.14 -3.95
N GLY A 60 -5.67 16.93 -4.50
CA GLY A 60 -6.12 16.58 -5.85
C GLY A 60 -5.14 16.92 -6.97
N ALA A 61 -3.97 17.49 -6.67
CA ALA A 61 -2.97 17.85 -7.67
C ALA A 61 -1.54 17.41 -7.28
N TRP A 62 -0.64 17.46 -8.26
CA TRP A 62 0.81 17.38 -8.07
C TRP A 62 1.43 18.80 -8.08
N LYS A 63 2.71 18.92 -7.74
CA LYS A 63 3.34 20.19 -7.32
C LYS A 63 3.32 21.27 -8.41
N SER A 64 3.36 20.89 -9.69
CA SER A 64 3.41 21.81 -10.82
C SER A 64 2.48 21.39 -11.95
N THR A 65 2.11 22.33 -12.84
CA THR A 65 1.29 22.04 -14.04
C THR A 65 1.94 20.98 -14.93
N GLN A 66 3.27 20.99 -15.05
CA GLN A 66 3.99 20.00 -15.84
C GLN A 66 3.87 18.61 -15.24
N GLU A 67 4.13 18.46 -13.94
CA GLU A 67 3.92 17.20 -13.22
C GLU A 67 2.49 16.70 -13.39
N ASN A 68 1.52 17.58 -13.16
CA ASN A 68 0.11 17.24 -13.24
C ASN A 68 -0.23 16.67 -14.63
N CYS A 69 0.28 17.28 -15.70
CA CYS A 69 0.05 16.82 -17.06
C CYS A 69 0.64 15.41 -17.30
N PHE A 70 1.92 15.19 -16.99
CA PHE A 70 2.57 13.89 -17.19
C PHE A 70 1.93 12.78 -16.35
N VAL A 71 1.61 13.07 -15.08
CA VAL A 71 1.00 12.09 -14.19
C VAL A 71 -0.40 11.73 -14.68
N LEU A 72 -1.22 12.69 -15.09
CA LEU A 72 -2.56 12.42 -15.60
C LEU A 72 -2.53 11.57 -16.88
N ILE A 73 -1.62 11.87 -17.81
CA ILE A 73 -1.44 11.07 -19.04
C ILE A 73 -1.03 9.63 -18.69
N ALA A 74 -0.07 9.46 -17.78
CA ALA A 74 0.39 8.14 -17.38
C ALA A 74 -0.70 7.32 -16.65
N LEU A 75 -1.49 7.97 -15.78
CA LEU A 75 -2.60 7.34 -15.06
C LEU A 75 -3.76 6.99 -16.00
N ASP A 76 -4.07 7.82 -16.99
CA ASP A 76 -5.08 7.53 -18.02
C ASP A 76 -4.69 6.30 -18.85
N LYS A 77 -3.42 6.22 -19.28
CA LYS A 77 -2.90 5.04 -19.99
C LYS A 77 -2.94 3.80 -19.11
N TYR A 78 -2.55 3.94 -17.84
CA TYR A 78 -2.63 2.84 -16.88
C TYR A 78 -4.06 2.32 -16.76
N PHE A 79 -5.04 3.22 -16.64
CA PHE A 79 -6.45 2.86 -16.56
C PHE A 79 -6.92 2.09 -17.80
N HIS A 80 -6.63 2.59 -19.01
CA HIS A 80 -7.04 1.95 -20.25
C HIS A 80 -6.35 0.60 -20.53
N ILE A 81 -5.16 0.37 -19.99
CA ILE A 81 -4.39 -0.87 -20.21
C ILE A 81 -4.65 -1.90 -19.11
N ARG A 82 -4.72 -1.46 -17.85
CA ARG A 82 -4.76 -2.35 -16.67
C ARG A 82 -6.16 -2.46 -16.09
N GLU A 83 -6.93 -1.37 -16.08
CA GLU A 83 -8.23 -1.26 -15.40
C GLU A 83 -9.39 -1.04 -16.40
N LYS A 84 -9.19 -1.49 -17.65
CA LYS A 84 -10.19 -1.40 -18.72
C LYS A 84 -11.47 -2.12 -18.36
N ASP A 85 -11.33 -3.31 -17.78
CA ASP A 85 -12.44 -4.17 -17.42
C ASP A 85 -13.26 -3.52 -16.30
N GLU A 86 -14.56 -3.40 -16.54
CA GLU A 86 -15.47 -2.92 -15.51
C GLU A 86 -15.55 -3.94 -14.37
N PRO A 87 -15.44 -3.51 -13.10
CA PRO A 87 -15.56 -4.42 -11.96
C PRO A 87 -16.93 -5.09 -11.92
N ASP A 88 -16.94 -6.42 -12.00
CA ASP A 88 -18.10 -7.26 -11.73
C ASP A 88 -17.61 -8.57 -11.10
N PHE A 89 -17.38 -8.52 -9.79
CA PHE A 89 -16.80 -9.63 -9.04
C PHE A 89 -17.22 -9.63 -7.57
N VAL A 90 -17.17 -10.81 -6.95
CA VAL A 90 -17.36 -11.00 -5.51
C VAL A 90 -16.01 -11.31 -4.88
N ALA A 91 -15.65 -10.52 -3.86
CA ALA A 91 -14.50 -10.78 -3.00
C ALA A 91 -14.98 -11.46 -1.72
N ASN A 92 -14.59 -12.71 -1.54
CA ASN A 92 -14.90 -13.50 -0.37
C ASN A 92 -13.68 -13.59 0.55
N ILE A 93 -13.90 -13.55 1.86
CA ILE A 93 -12.86 -13.52 2.89
C ILE A 93 -13.15 -14.64 3.89
N TRP A 94 -12.17 -15.51 4.10
CA TRP A 94 -12.21 -16.57 5.11
C TRP A 94 -10.98 -16.48 6.00
N PHE A 95 -11.16 -16.88 7.23
CA PHE A 95 -10.11 -17.02 8.21
C PHE A 95 -10.06 -18.47 8.66
N ASP A 96 -8.99 -19.18 8.29
CA ASP A 96 -8.96 -20.64 8.26
C ASP A 96 -10.19 -21.21 7.52
N ASN A 97 -11.06 -21.93 8.24
CA ASN A 97 -12.32 -22.46 7.73
C ASN A 97 -13.53 -21.58 8.06
N ASP A 98 -13.33 -20.53 8.84
CA ASP A 98 -14.40 -19.64 9.28
C ASP A 98 -14.66 -18.58 8.20
N TYR A 99 -15.87 -18.61 7.64
CA TYR A 99 -16.34 -17.58 6.74
C TYR A 99 -16.41 -16.24 7.49
N CYS A 100 -15.61 -15.27 7.04
CA CYS A 100 -15.66 -13.93 7.58
C CYS A 100 -16.73 -13.14 6.83
N ASP A 101 -16.58 -13.01 5.50
CA ASP A 101 -17.42 -12.11 4.72
C ASP A 101 -17.38 -12.29 3.23
N GLN A 102 -18.29 -11.57 2.57
CA GLN A 102 -18.20 -11.26 1.15
C GLN A 102 -18.54 -9.81 0.88
N HIS A 103 -17.93 -9.26 -0.17
CA HIS A 103 -18.32 -7.97 -0.72
C HIS A 103 -18.44 -8.08 -2.25
N GLN A 104 -19.57 -7.64 -2.79
CA GLN A 104 -19.79 -7.59 -4.22
C GLN A 104 -19.38 -6.22 -4.76
N TYR A 105 -18.52 -6.23 -5.77
CA TYR A 105 -18.16 -5.06 -6.55
C TYR A 105 -18.89 -5.09 -7.88
N LYS A 106 -19.64 -4.02 -8.16
CA LYS A 106 -20.36 -3.86 -9.42
C LYS A 106 -20.22 -2.43 -9.93
N GLY A 107 -19.70 -2.29 -11.13
CA GLY A 107 -19.41 -1.01 -11.75
C GLY A 107 -18.21 -0.29 -11.13
N ARG A 108 -17.96 0.94 -11.59
CA ARG A 108 -16.85 1.76 -11.10
C ARG A 108 -17.28 2.57 -9.88
N THR A 109 -16.66 2.29 -8.74
CA THR A 109 -16.87 3.02 -7.49
C THR A 109 -15.54 3.33 -6.83
N THR A 110 -15.48 4.46 -6.12
CA THR A 110 -14.35 4.82 -5.25
C THR A 110 -14.52 4.33 -3.81
N ASN A 111 -15.61 3.63 -3.52
CA ASN A 111 -15.90 3.13 -2.19
C ASN A 111 -14.89 2.04 -1.81
N ALA A 112 -14.29 2.20 -0.63
CA ALA A 112 -13.44 1.18 -0.04
C ALA A 112 -14.26 0.35 0.95
N TYR A 113 -14.15 -0.97 0.83
CA TYR A 113 -14.70 -1.89 1.84
C TYR A 113 -13.63 -2.22 2.87
N THR A 114 -13.95 -2.07 4.16
CA THR A 114 -13.04 -2.39 5.27
C THR A 114 -13.73 -3.32 6.24
N ARG A 115 -13.06 -4.41 6.58
CA ARG A 115 -13.50 -5.36 7.60
C ARG A 115 -12.44 -5.49 8.69
N ASN A 116 -12.89 -5.37 9.94
CA ASN A 116 -12.04 -5.55 11.12
C ASN A 116 -12.26 -6.94 11.71
N ILE A 117 -11.17 -7.70 11.88
CA ILE A 117 -11.17 -8.99 12.57
C ILE A 117 -10.56 -8.76 13.95
N SER A 118 -11.27 -9.16 15.01
CA SER A 118 -10.80 -8.93 16.39
C SER A 118 -9.57 -9.78 16.70
N MET A 119 -8.62 -9.23 17.47
CA MET A 119 -7.45 -10.00 17.91
C MET A 119 -7.83 -11.19 18.79
N LYS A 120 -8.96 -11.10 19.52
CA LYS A 120 -9.49 -12.22 20.29
C LYS A 120 -9.86 -13.40 19.39
N ALA A 121 -10.47 -13.15 18.23
CA ALA A 121 -10.77 -14.18 17.24
C ALA A 121 -9.49 -14.77 16.64
N ILE A 122 -8.50 -13.91 16.34
CA ILE A 122 -7.19 -14.34 15.84
C ILE A 122 -6.42 -15.17 16.86
N LEU A 123 -6.55 -14.90 18.16
CA LEU A 123 -5.86 -15.67 19.21
C LEU A 123 -6.59 -16.94 19.63
N SER A 124 -7.92 -17.00 19.39
CA SER A 124 -8.69 -18.18 19.74
C SER A 124 -8.14 -19.41 18.99
N PRO A 125 -8.08 -20.59 19.65
CA PRO A 125 -7.69 -21.82 18.97
C PRO A 125 -8.75 -22.11 17.90
N SER A 126 -8.37 -22.05 16.62
CA SER A 126 -9.29 -22.44 15.55
C SER A 126 -9.54 -23.95 15.66
N SER A 127 -10.79 -24.35 15.48
CA SER A 127 -11.27 -25.73 15.66
C SER A 127 -10.70 -26.73 14.65
N SER A 128 -9.87 -26.28 13.69
CA SER A 128 -9.46 -27.05 12.52
C SER A 128 -7.94 -27.17 12.29
N SER A 129 -7.09 -26.52 13.09
CA SER A 129 -5.62 -26.67 12.95
C SER A 129 -5.14 -27.93 13.69
N SER A 130 -5.40 -29.09 13.09
CA SER A 130 -5.07 -30.39 13.68
C SER A 130 -3.64 -30.85 13.41
N ASN A 131 -2.87 -30.18 12.54
CA ASN A 131 -1.50 -30.58 12.24
C ASN A 131 -0.73 -29.40 11.66
N ILE A 132 0.01 -28.67 12.50
CA ILE A 132 1.32 -28.05 12.22
C ILE A 132 1.75 -27.42 13.55
N SER A 133 2.96 -27.71 13.98
CA SER A 133 3.59 -27.26 15.23
C SER A 133 3.82 -25.73 15.34
N ASN A 134 3.21 -24.97 14.43
CA ASN A 134 3.22 -23.52 14.40
C ASN A 134 1.78 -23.03 14.44
N ASN A 135 1.51 -22.02 15.25
CA ASN A 135 0.19 -21.39 15.41
C ASN A 135 -0.16 -20.52 14.19
N ASP A 136 0.08 -21.04 12.98
CA ASP A 136 -0.08 -20.36 11.71
C ASP A 136 -1.56 -20.38 11.34
N LYS A 137 -2.17 -19.19 11.26
CA LYS A 137 -3.55 -18.99 10.83
C LYS A 137 -3.59 -18.43 9.42
N ASN A 138 -4.47 -18.96 8.58
CA ASN A 138 -4.57 -18.60 7.17
C ASN A 138 -5.67 -17.55 6.95
N LEU A 139 -5.34 -16.48 6.23
CA LEU A 139 -6.33 -15.53 5.70
C LEU A 139 -6.46 -15.77 4.20
N ILE A 140 -7.65 -16.20 3.77
CA ILE A 140 -7.94 -16.51 2.37
C ILE A 140 -8.83 -15.41 1.80
N ILE A 141 -8.38 -14.80 0.70
CA ILE A 141 -9.16 -13.84 -0.08
C ILE A 141 -9.37 -14.45 -1.46
N HIS A 142 -10.61 -14.78 -1.80
CA HIS A 142 -10.97 -15.32 -3.11
C HIS A 142 -11.74 -14.28 -3.91
N LYS A 143 -11.25 -13.98 -5.11
CA LYS A 143 -11.93 -13.12 -6.08
C LYS A 143 -12.60 -13.99 -7.12
N ASP A 144 -13.91 -13.89 -7.23
CA ASP A 144 -14.70 -14.57 -8.26
C ASP A 144 -15.38 -13.55 -9.18
N GLY A 145 -15.06 -13.57 -10.48
CA GLY A 145 -15.58 -12.61 -11.47
C GLY A 145 -14.52 -11.73 -12.13
N ASN A 146 -14.98 -10.76 -12.94
CA ASN A 146 -14.15 -9.93 -13.81
C ASN A 146 -13.66 -8.64 -13.14
N GLY A 147 -12.48 -8.16 -13.54
CA GLY A 147 -11.87 -6.96 -12.99
C GLY A 147 -10.78 -7.25 -11.95
N ARG A 148 -10.12 -6.18 -11.48
CA ARG A 148 -9.00 -6.25 -10.55
C ARG A 148 -9.44 -5.96 -9.12
N LEU A 149 -8.99 -6.79 -8.19
CA LEU A 149 -9.15 -6.58 -6.76
C LEU A 149 -7.87 -5.96 -6.19
N TYR A 150 -7.99 -4.76 -5.64
CA TYR A 150 -6.97 -4.14 -4.80
C TYR A 150 -7.36 -4.35 -3.34
N TYR A 151 -6.45 -4.89 -2.54
CA TYR A 151 -6.67 -5.12 -1.12
C TYR A 151 -5.45 -4.68 -0.32
N ARG A 152 -5.69 -4.34 0.95
CA ARG A 152 -4.66 -4.05 1.95
C ARG A 152 -4.98 -4.83 3.21
N ILE A 153 -3.98 -5.54 3.73
CA ILE A 153 -4.06 -6.23 5.01
C ILE A 153 -3.19 -5.45 5.99
N ALA A 154 -3.76 -5.10 7.14
CA ALA A 154 -3.04 -4.42 8.20
C ALA A 154 -3.39 -5.09 9.53
N MET A 155 -2.38 -5.22 10.40
CA MET A 155 -2.54 -5.80 11.72
C MET A 155 -1.96 -4.85 12.76
N ASN A 156 -2.79 -4.45 13.71
CA ASN A 156 -2.36 -3.69 14.87
C ASN A 156 -2.32 -4.64 16.07
N SER A 157 -1.14 -4.89 16.61
CA SER A 157 -0.92 -5.83 17.71
C SER A 157 -0.12 -5.20 18.85
N ALA A 158 -0.40 -5.62 20.08
CA ALA A 158 0.45 -5.36 21.23
C ALA A 158 1.24 -6.63 21.59
N PRO A 159 2.55 -6.53 21.89
CA PRO A 159 3.32 -7.67 22.35
C PRO A 159 2.83 -8.12 23.73
N SER A 160 2.78 -9.43 23.96
CA SER A 160 2.38 -9.98 25.26
C SER A 160 3.34 -9.62 26.39
N ASN A 161 4.61 -9.36 26.06
CA ASN A 161 5.62 -8.88 27.00
C ASN A 161 5.96 -7.40 26.70
N LEU A 162 5.78 -6.55 27.71
CA LEU A 162 6.09 -5.12 27.65
C LEU A 162 7.59 -4.82 27.80
N GLN A 163 8.37 -5.80 28.28
CA GLN A 163 9.83 -5.73 28.29
C GLN A 163 10.38 -6.19 26.95
N LEU A 164 10.42 -5.26 26.01
CA LEU A 164 11.00 -5.47 24.69
C LEU A 164 12.53 -5.35 24.78
N LYS A 165 13.24 -6.24 24.08
CA LYS A 165 14.68 -6.07 23.87
C LYS A 165 14.91 -4.81 23.04
N ALA A 166 15.97 -4.07 23.36
CA ALA A 166 16.38 -2.93 22.55
C ALA A 166 16.59 -3.38 21.10
N VAL A 167 15.92 -2.69 20.17
CA VAL A 167 15.99 -2.94 18.73
C VAL A 167 16.33 -1.64 18.03
N ASN A 168 17.21 -1.69 17.04
CA ASN A 168 17.59 -0.54 16.23
C ASN A 168 17.14 -0.79 14.78
N TYR A 169 16.23 0.04 14.29
CA TYR A 169 15.72 0.00 12.92
C TYR A 169 16.00 1.32 12.17
N GLY A 170 17.12 1.99 12.47
CA GLY A 170 17.56 3.21 11.77
C GLY A 170 17.12 4.53 12.42
N PHE A 171 16.38 4.48 13.53
CA PHE A 171 16.07 5.64 14.37
C PHE A 171 16.26 5.27 15.85
N LYS A 172 16.84 6.19 16.64
CA LYS A 172 17.01 6.04 18.09
C LYS A 172 15.99 6.93 18.80
N ILE A 173 15.23 6.36 19.71
CA ILE A 173 14.30 7.08 20.58
C ILE A 173 14.81 6.97 22.01
N GLU A 174 14.94 8.11 22.69
CA GLU A 174 15.34 8.19 24.09
C GLU A 174 14.31 9.05 24.84
N ARG A 175 13.89 8.59 26.03
CA ARG A 175 12.93 9.31 26.88
C ARG A 175 13.58 9.57 28.23
N ILE A 176 13.79 10.85 28.53
CA ILE A 176 14.32 11.32 29.82
C ILE A 176 13.16 11.92 30.61
N TYR A 177 13.09 11.61 31.90
CA TYR A 177 12.16 12.24 32.83
C TYR A 177 13.00 13.02 33.84
N ALA A 178 12.66 14.30 34.02
CA ALA A 178 13.23 15.13 35.08
C ALA A 178 12.11 15.54 36.04
N ALA A 179 12.41 15.57 37.34
CA ALA A 179 11.49 16.12 38.34
C ALA A 179 11.46 17.65 38.20
N ILE A 180 10.32 18.27 38.50
CA ILE A 180 10.14 19.74 38.43
C ILE A 180 11.04 20.47 39.45
N ASP A 181 11.43 19.79 40.53
CA ASP A 181 12.17 20.39 41.65
C ASP A 181 13.69 20.21 41.56
N ASP A 182 14.25 19.85 40.39
CA ASP A 182 15.68 19.67 40.19
C ASP A 182 16.30 20.83 39.39
N PRO A 183 16.96 21.81 40.05
CA PRO A 183 17.65 22.87 39.37
C PRO A 183 19.07 22.39 39.01
N SER A 184 19.21 21.71 37.86
CA SER A 184 20.46 21.48 37.11
C SER A 184 21.71 20.99 37.85
#